data_AF-E1Z654-F1
#
_entry.id   AF-E1Z654-F1
#
_cell.length_a   1.000
_cell.length_b   1.000
_cell.length_c   1.000
_cell.angle_alpha   90.00
_cell.angle_beta   90.00
_cell.angle_gamma   90.00
#
_symmetry.space_group_name_H-M   'P 1'
#
loop_
_entity.id
_entity.type
_entity.pdbx_description
1 polymer ?
#
loop_
_entity_poly.entity_id
_entity_poly.type
_entity_poly.pdbx_seq_one_letter_code
_entity_poly.pdbx_strand_id
1 'polypeptide(L)'
;SAIMQHPLLTQLADGSLDEQTFKFYIVQGALYLREYARALALVASKAPRPEWVAFFGRCANEAYQEESSFHKASSPAGWERSCPAAATTCCVASAVLAPYSLLYTSFVLSTVHEKAFYEALAAVLPCFVVYLEVGKALLRQGSPHPLVQRFIDRFGGPEYEELTLEVVRMAN
;
A
#
# COMPACT_ATOMS: atom_id res chain seq x y z
N SER A 1 7.88 -15.43 7.23
CA SER A 1 8.75 -14.26 7.40
C SER A 1 8.36 -13.52 8.69
N ALA A 2 9.18 -12.58 9.18
CA ALA A 2 8.84 -11.77 10.36
C ALA A 2 7.55 -10.95 10.16
N ILE A 3 7.28 -10.51 8.93
CA ILE A 3 6.05 -9.81 8.54
C ILE A 3 4.82 -10.68 8.81
N MET A 4 4.85 -11.95 8.38
CA MET A 4 3.73 -12.88 8.57
C MET A 4 3.41 -13.21 10.04
N GLN A 5 4.36 -12.95 10.95
CA GLN A 5 4.20 -13.18 12.39
C GLN A 5 3.82 -11.89 13.14
N HIS A 6 3.68 -10.77 12.45
CA HIS A 6 3.39 -9.49 13.09
C HIS A 6 1.93 -9.47 13.60
N PRO A 7 1.70 -9.14 14.90
CA PRO A 7 0.36 -9.20 15.51
C PRO A 7 -0.70 -8.37 14.77
N LEU A 8 -0.29 -7.25 14.15
CA LEU A 8 -1.17 -6.39 13.35
C LEU A 8 -1.96 -7.17 12.28
N LEU A 9 -1.34 -8.17 11.62
CA LEU A 9 -2.03 -8.92 10.56
C LEU A 9 -3.19 -9.73 11.12
N THR A 10 -2.97 -10.39 12.27
CA THR A 10 -4.02 -11.13 12.98
C THR A 10 -5.13 -10.19 13.44
N GLN A 11 -4.76 -9.06 14.05
CA GLN A 11 -5.71 -8.07 14.58
C GLN A 11 -6.55 -7.38 13.49
N LEU A 12 -5.97 -7.18 12.29
CA LEU A 12 -6.70 -6.69 11.12
C LEU A 12 -7.69 -7.74 10.61
N ALA A 13 -7.29 -9.00 10.60
CA ALA A 13 -8.09 -10.10 10.07
C ALA A 13 -9.21 -10.54 11.02
N ASP A 14 -8.99 -10.58 12.33
CA ASP A 14 -10.04 -10.93 13.30
C ASP A 14 -10.87 -9.71 13.77
N GLY A 15 -10.46 -8.49 13.41
CA GLY A 15 -11.14 -7.25 13.77
C GLY A 15 -10.89 -6.82 15.22
N SER A 16 -9.93 -7.41 15.92
CA SER A 16 -9.59 -7.06 17.31
C SER A 16 -8.70 -5.82 17.42
N LEU A 17 -8.25 -5.23 16.30
CA LEU A 17 -7.40 -4.05 16.32
C LEU A 17 -8.17 -2.87 16.92
N ASP A 18 -7.55 -2.16 17.86
CA ASP A 18 -8.18 -0.99 18.44
C ASP A 18 -8.34 0.13 17.39
N GLU A 19 -9.36 0.93 17.61
CA GLU A 19 -9.79 1.92 16.63
C GLU A 19 -8.73 2.99 16.35
N GLN A 20 -8.00 3.42 17.38
CA GLN A 20 -6.99 4.47 17.25
C GLN A 20 -5.80 3.97 16.42
N THR A 21 -5.37 2.72 16.67
CA THR A 21 -4.32 2.07 15.87
C THR A 21 -4.77 1.85 14.43
N PHE A 22 -6.02 1.42 14.20
CA PHE A 22 -6.54 1.27 12.84
C PHE A 22 -6.60 2.61 12.09
N LYS A 23 -7.09 3.68 12.74
CA LYS A 23 -7.09 5.04 12.16
C LYS A 23 -5.68 5.49 11.81
N PHE A 24 -4.74 5.31 12.72
CA PHE A 24 -3.33 5.63 12.49
C PHE A 24 -2.78 4.86 11.28
N TYR A 25 -3.07 3.55 11.20
CA TYR A 25 -2.66 2.70 10.08
C TYR A 25 -3.21 3.21 8.74
N ILE A 26 -4.50 3.56 8.65
CA ILE A 26 -5.11 4.09 7.42
C ILE A 26 -4.51 5.43 7.02
N VAL A 27 -4.32 6.35 7.97
CA VAL A 27 -3.72 7.66 7.70
C VAL A 27 -2.27 7.52 7.23
N GLN A 28 -1.47 6.68 7.89
CA GLN A 28 -0.10 6.40 7.47
C GLN A 28 -0.05 5.67 6.13
N GLY A 29 -1.01 4.79 5.85
CA GLY A 29 -1.16 4.12 4.56
C GLY A 29 -1.40 5.11 3.42
N ALA A 30 -2.24 6.12 3.62
CA ALA A 30 -2.46 7.17 2.62
C ALA A 30 -1.18 7.96 2.34
N LEU A 31 -0.46 8.39 3.38
CA LEU A 31 0.80 9.12 3.22
C LEU A 31 1.88 8.26 2.53
N TYR A 32 1.96 6.98 2.89
CA TYR A 32 2.85 6.01 2.23
C TYR A 32 2.52 5.86 0.75
N LEU A 33 1.24 5.63 0.41
CA LEU A 33 0.80 5.43 -0.97
C LEU A 33 1.07 6.65 -1.85
N ARG A 34 0.96 7.87 -1.29
CA ARG A 34 1.32 9.11 -1.99
C ARG A 34 2.77 9.12 -2.44
N GLU A 35 3.70 8.76 -1.55
CA GLU A 35 5.13 8.72 -1.89
C GLU A 35 5.47 7.51 -2.77
N TYR A 36 4.84 6.36 -2.53
CA TYR A 36 5.05 5.17 -3.35
C TYR A 36 4.55 5.38 -4.80
N ALA A 37 3.44 6.06 -5.00
CA ALA A 37 2.95 6.44 -6.33
C ALA A 37 3.96 7.30 -7.09
N ARG A 38 4.60 8.26 -6.41
CA ARG A 38 5.69 9.06 -7.00
C ARG A 38 6.89 8.20 -7.36
N ALA A 39 7.24 7.25 -6.50
CA ALA A 39 8.33 6.33 -6.78
C ALA A 39 8.07 5.47 -8.03
N LEU A 40 6.84 4.94 -8.17
CA LEU A 40 6.42 4.18 -9.36
C LEU A 40 6.47 5.04 -10.63
N ALA A 41 6.05 6.31 -10.57
CA ALA A 41 6.17 7.23 -11.70
C ALA A 41 7.63 7.49 -12.10
N LEU A 42 8.55 7.59 -11.13
CA LEU A 42 9.99 7.72 -11.41
C LEU A 42 10.56 6.44 -12.03
N VAL A 43 10.16 5.26 -11.55
CA VAL A 43 10.52 3.97 -12.18
C VAL A 43 10.02 3.92 -13.63
N ALA A 44 8.77 4.34 -13.87
CA ALA A 44 8.19 4.42 -15.21
C ALA A 44 9.05 5.29 -16.14
N SER A 45 9.49 6.47 -15.68
CA SER A 45 10.28 7.40 -16.47
C SER A 45 11.65 6.85 -16.90
N LYS A 46 12.14 5.82 -16.20
CA LYS A 46 13.45 5.19 -16.45
C LYS A 46 13.34 3.87 -17.20
N ALA A 47 12.13 3.38 -17.44
CA ALA A 47 11.93 2.05 -17.98
C ALA A 47 12.48 1.93 -19.42
N PRO A 48 13.29 0.91 -19.73
CA PRO A 48 13.94 0.76 -21.03
C PRO A 48 12.98 0.34 -22.16
N ARG A 49 11.72 0.01 -21.84
CA ARG A 49 10.73 -0.47 -22.80
C ARG A 49 9.40 0.27 -22.67
N PRO A 50 8.76 0.69 -23.77
CA PRO A 50 7.50 1.43 -23.72
C PRO A 50 6.38 0.75 -22.94
N GLU A 51 6.28 -0.58 -23.02
CA GLU A 51 5.30 -1.37 -22.29
C GLU A 51 5.50 -1.29 -20.77
N TRP A 52 6.75 -1.21 -20.30
CA TRP A 52 7.08 -1.07 -18.89
C TRP A 52 6.84 0.36 -18.39
N VAL A 53 7.08 1.38 -19.23
CA VAL A 53 6.67 2.76 -18.95
C VAL A 53 5.16 2.81 -18.69
N ALA A 54 4.37 2.22 -19.60
CA ALA A 54 2.91 2.19 -19.48
C ALA A 54 2.46 1.39 -18.25
N PHE A 55 3.10 0.25 -17.96
CA PHE A 55 2.82 -0.57 -16.79
C PHE A 55 3.01 0.19 -15.48
N PHE A 56 4.19 0.79 -15.26
CA PHE A 56 4.46 1.52 -14.03
C PHE A 56 3.66 2.83 -13.93
N GLY A 57 3.33 3.45 -15.07
CA GLY A 57 2.41 4.58 -15.13
C GLY A 57 1.01 4.22 -14.62
N ARG A 58 0.47 3.04 -15.01
CA ARG A 58 -0.79 2.52 -14.47
C ARG A 58 -0.69 2.23 -12.98
N CYS A 59 0.37 1.55 -12.55
CA CYS A 59 0.60 1.24 -11.13
C CYS A 59 0.67 2.52 -10.27
N ALA A 60 1.34 3.57 -10.74
CA ALA A 60 1.40 4.86 -10.05
C ALA A 60 0.00 5.50 -9.91
N ASN A 61 -0.80 5.47 -10.98
CA ASN A 61 -2.17 5.96 -10.95
C ASN A 61 -3.06 5.14 -10.00
N GLU A 62 -2.96 3.82 -10.02
CA GLU A 62 -3.70 2.94 -9.10
C GLU A 62 -3.33 3.17 -7.64
N ALA A 63 -2.05 3.43 -7.35
CA ALA A 63 -1.59 3.78 -6.00
C ALA A 63 -2.20 5.12 -5.52
N TYR A 64 -2.33 6.12 -6.40
CA TYR A 64 -3.05 7.36 -6.09
C TYR A 64 -4.56 7.17 -5.89
N GLN A 65 -5.18 6.27 -6.65
CA GLN A 65 -6.60 5.95 -6.46
C GLN A 65 -6.85 5.27 -5.10
N GLU A 66 -5.93 4.41 -4.66
CA GLU A 66 -5.99 3.80 -3.33
C GLU A 66 -5.70 4.83 -2.23
N GLU A 67 -4.72 5.70 -2.41
CA GLU A 67 -4.47 6.83 -1.50
C GLU A 67 -5.73 7.69 -1.31
N SER A 68 -6.40 8.03 -2.41
CA SER A 68 -7.65 8.80 -2.36
C SER A 68 -8.76 8.04 -1.63
N SER A 69 -8.80 6.71 -1.77
CA SER A 69 -9.75 5.85 -1.04
C SER A 69 -9.48 5.90 0.47
N PHE A 70 -8.21 5.82 0.88
CA PHE A 70 -7.80 5.91 2.29
C PHE A 70 -8.04 7.31 2.86
N HIS A 71 -7.76 8.35 2.08
CA HIS A 71 -8.06 9.73 2.44
C HIS A 71 -9.56 9.91 2.71
N LYS A 72 -10.41 9.46 1.79
CA LYS A 72 -11.86 9.49 1.97
C LYS A 72 -12.30 8.70 3.20
N ALA A 73 -11.75 7.50 3.41
CA ALA A 73 -12.05 6.66 4.58
C ALA A 73 -11.65 7.33 5.91
N SER A 74 -10.57 8.11 5.92
CA SER A 74 -10.12 8.85 7.11
C SER A 74 -10.92 10.13 7.42
N SER A 75 -11.70 10.63 6.45
CA SER A 75 -12.53 11.82 6.67
C SER A 75 -13.65 11.52 7.68
N PRO A 76 -14.15 12.50 8.47
CA PRO A 76 -15.23 12.26 9.44
C PRO A 76 -16.44 11.54 8.82
N ALA A 77 -16.89 11.98 7.64
CA ALA A 77 -18.02 11.35 6.94
C ALA A 77 -17.70 9.97 6.34
N GLY A 78 -16.43 9.68 6.03
CA GLY A 78 -16.01 8.35 5.57
C GLY A 78 -15.83 7.38 6.74
N TRP A 79 -15.36 7.89 7.87
CA TRP A 79 -15.22 7.16 9.11
C TRP A 79 -16.58 6.82 9.71
N GLU A 80 -17.52 7.77 9.80
CA GLU A 80 -18.90 7.51 10.24
C GLU A 80 -19.59 6.44 9.38
N ARG A 81 -19.30 6.40 8.07
CA ARG A 81 -19.81 5.36 7.16
C ARG A 81 -19.14 4.00 7.31
N SER A 82 -17.88 3.98 7.74
CA SER A 82 -17.10 2.74 7.88
C SER A 82 -17.19 2.15 9.30
N CYS A 83 -17.33 3.03 10.31
CA CYS A 83 -17.29 2.77 11.75
C CYS A 83 -18.14 3.84 12.50
N PRO A 84 -19.47 3.65 12.60
CA PRO A 84 -20.40 4.67 13.13
C PRO A 84 -20.30 5.01 14.63
N ALA A 85 -19.31 4.47 15.37
CA ALA A 85 -19.29 4.50 16.83
C ALA A 85 -18.35 5.54 17.49
N ALA A 86 -17.61 6.38 16.76
CA ALA A 86 -16.53 7.17 17.40
C ALA A 86 -16.15 8.51 16.76
N ALA A 87 -16.03 9.53 17.62
CA ALA A 87 -15.56 10.87 17.30
C ALA A 87 -14.06 11.01 17.60
N THR A 88 -13.21 11.15 16.57
CA THR A 88 -11.83 11.68 16.68
C THR A 88 -11.37 12.19 15.32
N THR A 89 -10.79 13.39 15.30
CA THR A 89 -10.44 14.18 14.10
C THR A 89 -8.98 13.95 13.65
N CYS A 90 -8.60 12.72 13.28
CA CYS A 90 -7.30 12.49 12.63
C CYS A 90 -7.49 12.56 11.11
N CYS A 91 -6.91 13.57 10.45
CA CYS A 91 -7.09 13.83 9.02
C CYS A 91 -5.76 13.73 8.28
N VAL A 92 -5.74 13.10 7.10
CA VAL A 92 -4.56 13.00 6.23
C VAL A 92 -3.98 14.37 5.87
N ALA A 93 -4.81 15.42 5.79
CA ALA A 93 -4.36 16.77 5.41
C ALA A 93 -3.37 17.40 6.40
N SER A 94 -3.44 17.05 7.69
CA SER A 94 -2.56 17.58 8.74
C SER A 94 -1.60 16.54 9.31
N ALA A 95 -1.68 15.30 8.84
CA ALA A 95 -0.84 14.20 9.31
C ALA A 95 0.57 14.27 8.72
N VAL A 96 1.55 13.84 9.52
CA VAL A 96 2.95 13.69 9.11
C VAL A 96 3.29 12.20 9.08
N LEU A 97 4.18 11.81 8.16
CA LEU A 97 4.71 10.44 8.11
C LEU A 97 5.36 10.08 9.45
N ALA A 98 4.99 8.92 9.99
CA ALA A 98 5.66 8.34 11.13
C ALA A 98 7.12 8.03 10.79
N PRO A 99 8.05 8.01 11.77
CA PRO A 99 9.48 7.84 11.51
C PRO A 99 9.82 6.63 10.63
N TYR A 100 9.18 5.48 10.83
CA TYR A 100 9.40 4.28 10.03
C TYR A 100 8.89 4.42 8.59
N SER A 101 7.69 4.99 8.42
CA SER A 101 7.13 5.26 7.09
C SER A 101 8.00 6.25 6.33
N LEU A 102 8.46 7.31 7.01
CA LEU A 102 9.37 8.31 6.43
C LEU A 102 10.70 7.70 6.02
N LEU A 103 11.30 6.87 6.88
CA LEU A 103 12.56 6.19 6.58
C LEU A 103 12.44 5.33 5.32
N TYR A 104 11.37 4.52 5.25
CA TYR A 104 11.14 3.64 4.12
C TYR A 104 10.88 4.41 2.82
N THR A 105 9.96 5.38 2.83
CA THR A 105 9.64 6.15 1.63
C THR A 105 10.81 7.01 1.18
N SER A 106 11.59 7.56 2.11
CA SER A 106 12.80 8.33 1.77
C SER A 106 13.87 7.45 1.11
N PHE A 107 14.09 6.23 1.62
CA PHE A 107 14.99 5.26 1.00
C PHE A 107 14.53 4.87 -0.42
N VAL A 108 13.24 4.55 -0.59
CA VAL A 108 12.71 4.18 -1.90
C VAL A 108 12.84 5.36 -2.87
N LEU A 109 12.41 6.56 -2.46
CA LEU A 109 12.47 7.76 -3.30
C LEU A 109 13.90 8.14 -3.70
N SER A 110 14.86 8.12 -2.76
CA SER A 110 16.25 8.41 -3.09
C SER A 110 16.81 7.40 -4.09
N THR A 111 16.55 6.11 -3.86
CA THR A 111 17.02 5.03 -4.74
C THR A 111 16.43 5.15 -6.14
N VAL A 112 15.11 5.30 -6.26
CA VAL A 112 14.48 5.44 -7.58
C VAL A 112 14.80 6.76 -8.25
N HIS A 113 15.28 7.78 -7.52
CA HIS A 113 15.74 9.04 -8.11
C HIS A 113 17.18 8.91 -8.65
N GLU A 114 18.08 8.30 -7.89
CA GLU A 114 19.52 8.29 -8.19
C GLU A 114 19.94 7.13 -9.11
N LYS A 115 19.25 5.99 -9.05
CA LYS A 115 19.72 4.75 -9.66
C LYS A 115 19.12 4.47 -11.04
N ALA A 116 19.75 3.54 -11.76
CA ALA A 116 19.24 3.05 -13.04
C ALA A 116 17.98 2.19 -12.86
N PHE A 117 17.30 1.86 -13.97
CA PHE A 117 16.00 1.19 -13.93
C PHE A 117 15.97 -0.08 -13.07
N TYR A 118 16.91 -1.01 -13.23
CA TYR A 118 16.86 -2.29 -12.50
C TYR A 118 17.12 -2.14 -10.99
N GLU A 119 17.96 -1.19 -10.58
CA GLU A 119 18.14 -0.86 -9.17
C GLU A 119 16.88 -0.16 -8.59
N ALA A 120 16.27 0.73 -9.37
CA ALA A 120 15.01 1.38 -9.00
C ALA A 120 13.85 0.36 -8.91
N LEU A 121 13.80 -0.60 -9.83
CA LEU A 121 12.87 -1.73 -9.84
C LEU A 121 13.05 -2.58 -8.59
N ALA A 122 14.29 -2.93 -8.25
CA ALA A 122 14.61 -3.69 -7.04
C ALA A 122 14.17 -2.96 -5.75
N ALA A 123 14.19 -1.63 -5.73
CA ALA A 123 13.73 -0.85 -4.58
C ALA A 123 12.20 -0.91 -4.38
N VAL A 124 11.42 -0.99 -5.46
CA VAL A 124 9.94 -1.00 -5.39
C VAL A 124 9.35 -2.42 -5.36
N LEU A 125 10.06 -3.42 -5.88
CA LEU A 125 9.61 -4.81 -6.01
C LEU A 125 9.14 -5.45 -4.69
N PRO A 126 9.82 -5.25 -3.53
CA PRO A 126 9.40 -5.88 -2.27
C PRO A 126 7.96 -5.57 -1.88
N CYS A 127 7.45 -4.37 -2.18
CA CYS A 127 6.07 -4.02 -1.87
C CYS A 127 5.08 -4.91 -2.62
N PHE A 128 5.31 -5.19 -3.90
CA PHE A 128 4.41 -6.05 -4.68
C PHE A 128 4.35 -7.46 -4.08
N VAL A 129 5.53 -8.03 -3.81
CA VAL A 129 5.65 -9.40 -3.30
C VAL A 129 5.07 -9.52 -1.89
N VAL A 130 5.42 -8.60 -0.98
CA VAL A 130 4.95 -8.66 0.41
C VAL A 130 3.43 -8.51 0.49
N TYR A 131 2.83 -7.59 -0.27
CA TYR A 131 1.38 -7.41 -0.23
C TYR A 131 0.65 -8.60 -0.86
N LEU A 132 1.20 -9.22 -1.90
CA LEU A 132 0.66 -10.48 -2.44
C LEU A 132 0.73 -11.61 -1.41
N GLU A 133 1.87 -11.80 -0.74
CA GLU A 133 2.05 -12.82 0.29
C GLU A 133 1.07 -12.61 1.46
N VAL A 134 0.95 -11.38 1.95
CA VAL A 134 0.03 -11.02 3.03
C VAL A 134 -1.42 -11.22 2.59
N GLY A 135 -1.81 -10.73 1.41
CA GLY A 135 -3.16 -10.89 0.87
C GLY A 135 -3.55 -12.36 0.75
N LYS A 136 -2.67 -13.20 0.17
CA LYS A 136 -2.90 -14.64 0.05
C LYS A 136 -3.02 -15.35 1.40
N ALA A 137 -2.23 -14.94 2.38
CA ALA A 137 -2.32 -15.52 3.72
C ALA A 137 -3.65 -15.18 4.39
N LEU A 138 -4.10 -13.93 4.26
CA LEU A 138 -5.32 -13.43 4.89
C LEU A 138 -6.59 -13.87 4.16
N LEU A 139 -6.54 -14.24 2.88
CA LEU A 139 -7.68 -14.76 2.11
C LEU A 139 -8.39 -15.94 2.79
N ARG A 140 -7.65 -16.79 3.51
CA ARG A 140 -8.21 -17.94 4.22
C ARG A 140 -9.01 -17.55 5.46
N GLN A 141 -8.72 -16.40 6.05
CA GLN A 141 -9.35 -15.91 7.27
C GLN A 141 -10.45 -14.88 6.97
N GLY A 142 -10.22 -14.00 5.99
CA GLY A 142 -11.07 -12.83 5.75
C GLY A 142 -10.95 -11.80 6.87
N SER A 143 -11.81 -10.79 6.84
CA SER A 143 -11.98 -9.82 7.92
C SER A 143 -13.43 -9.35 8.04
N PRO A 144 -13.94 -9.17 9.27
CA PRO A 144 -15.26 -8.56 9.47
C PRO A 144 -15.27 -7.07 9.11
N HIS A 145 -14.10 -6.43 9.00
CA HIS A 145 -14.01 -5.01 8.68
C HIS A 145 -14.01 -4.79 7.15
N PRO A 146 -14.98 -4.05 6.58
CA PRO A 146 -15.13 -3.93 5.12
C PRO A 146 -13.89 -3.41 4.37
N LEU A 147 -13.18 -2.42 4.94
CA LEU A 147 -11.93 -1.93 4.34
C LEU A 147 -10.81 -2.97 4.33
N VAL A 148 -10.72 -3.80 5.37
CA VAL A 148 -9.70 -4.86 5.45
C VAL A 148 -10.09 -6.01 4.53
N GLN A 149 -11.38 -6.36 4.44
CA GLN A 149 -11.82 -7.36 3.47
C GLN A 149 -11.51 -6.94 2.04
N ARG A 150 -11.78 -5.67 1.68
CA ARG A 150 -11.42 -5.13 0.36
C ARG A 150 -9.91 -5.19 0.10
N PHE A 151 -9.09 -4.93 1.11
CA PHE A 151 -7.64 -5.09 1.04
C PHE A 151 -7.27 -6.55 0.74
N ILE A 152 -7.82 -7.50 1.51
CA ILE A 152 -7.55 -8.93 1.36
C ILE A 152 -7.94 -9.40 -0.05
N ASP A 153 -9.15 -9.04 -0.52
CA ASP A 153 -9.67 -9.43 -1.83
C ASP A 153 -8.78 -8.89 -2.96
N ARG A 154 -8.35 -7.62 -2.85
CA ARG A 154 -7.49 -6.99 -3.86
C ARG A 154 -6.12 -7.67 -3.91
N PHE A 155 -5.43 -7.73 -2.78
CA PHE A 155 -4.03 -8.16 -2.75
C PHE A 155 -3.85 -9.67 -2.80
N GLY A 156 -4.85 -10.44 -2.37
CA GLY A 156 -4.86 -11.90 -2.52
C GLY A 156 -5.40 -12.38 -3.86
N GLY A 157 -6.06 -11.51 -4.63
CA GLY A 157 -6.73 -11.87 -5.88
C GLY A 157 -5.79 -12.18 -7.04
N PRO A 158 -6.29 -12.92 -8.06
CA PRO A 158 -5.49 -13.34 -9.22
C PRO A 158 -4.98 -12.16 -10.06
N GLU A 159 -5.71 -11.04 -10.09
CA GLU A 159 -5.29 -9.84 -10.82
C GLU A 159 -4.01 -9.23 -10.24
N TYR A 160 -3.94 -9.12 -8.91
CA TYR A 160 -2.74 -8.60 -8.23
C TYR A 160 -1.57 -9.60 -8.27
N GLU A 161 -1.87 -10.89 -8.26
CA GLU A 161 -0.88 -11.94 -8.49
C GLU A 161 -0.22 -11.79 -9.86
N GLU A 162 -0.99 -11.71 -10.94
CA GLU A 162 -0.44 -11.57 -12.29
C GLU A 162 0.37 -10.29 -12.44
N LEU A 163 -0.14 -9.18 -11.90
CA LEU A 163 0.57 -7.90 -11.84
C LEU A 163 1.93 -8.06 -11.14
N THR A 164 1.95 -8.69 -9.96
CA THR A 164 3.18 -8.91 -9.18
C THR A 164 4.16 -9.80 -9.93
N LEU A 165 3.68 -10.88 -10.57
CA LEU A 165 4.51 -11.76 -11.38
C LEU A 165 5.09 -11.03 -12.59
N GLU A 166 4.38 -10.06 -13.17
CA GLU A 166 4.93 -9.21 -14.22
C GLU A 166 6.15 -8.43 -13.73
N VAL A 167 6.07 -7.78 -12.55
CA VAL A 167 7.20 -7.06 -11.96
C VAL A 167 8.38 -8.00 -11.67
N VAL A 168 8.11 -9.20 -11.13
CA VAL A 168 9.14 -10.23 -10.90
C VAL A 168 9.81 -10.66 -12.20
N ARG A 169 9.05 -10.83 -13.29
CA ARG A 169 9.59 -11.16 -14.62
C ARG A 169 10.46 -10.04 -15.18
N MET A 170 10.15 -8.77 -14.90
CA MET A 170 11.01 -7.64 -15.32
C MET A 170 12.35 -7.60 -14.59
N ALA A 171 12.43 -8.18 -13.39
CA ALA A 171 13.64 -8.21 -12.56
C ALA A 171 14.59 -9.39 -12.87
N ASN A 172 14.12 -10.39 -13.62
CA ASN A 172 14.88 -11.57 -14.05
C ASN A 172 15.38 -11.41 -15.49
#